data_AF-A0A914YF38-F1
#
_entry.id   AF-A0A914YF38-F1
#
_cell.length_a   1.000
_cell.length_b   1.000
_cell.length_c   1.000
_cell.angle_alpha   90.00
_cell.angle_beta   90.00
_cell.angle_gamma   90.00
#
_symmetry.space_group_name_H-M   'P 1'
#
loop_
_entity.id
_entity.type
_entity.pdbx_description
1 polymer ?
#
loop_
_entity_poly.entity_id
_entity_poly.type
_entity_poly.pdbx_seq_one_letter_code
_entity_poly.pdbx_strand_id
1 'polypeptide(L)'
;MKKYVSPNNTTTRIRLWLELSLYELKFIKVEDSAKLTTDRISRIHAIFQTLTLLLAEKESISTKEWLQKALFYTIELIARILGTNLKECVAELTADLFEESDNPLLSVDPFVRAEIKPIFIKFLQIGIEDLYSQKSEEFGVLENIKQCLKIFDYIEEELEKMSKEVSYLRSPIHDMLVDRTPINDAFKILKNVWNMFQETYFESALESGNIETMKSVCLQLSSEQERIKALTDVLKHA
;
A
#
# COMPACT_ATOMS: atom_id res chain seq x y z
N MET A 1 -8.54 -13.15 -43.05
CA MET A 1 -9.92 -13.00 -42.54
C MET A 1 -9.89 -13.02 -41.01
N LYS A 2 -10.23 -11.92 -40.36
CA LYS A 2 -10.40 -11.88 -38.89
C LYS A 2 -11.63 -12.73 -38.54
N LYS A 3 -11.45 -13.83 -37.81
CA LYS A 3 -12.57 -14.60 -37.26
C LYS A 3 -13.29 -13.71 -36.25
N TYR A 4 -14.38 -13.07 -36.67
CA TYR A 4 -15.28 -12.41 -35.75
C TYR A 4 -15.92 -13.49 -34.87
N VAL A 5 -15.93 -13.24 -33.55
CA VAL A 5 -16.60 -14.11 -32.58
C VAL A 5 -18.05 -14.30 -33.02
N SER A 6 -18.48 -15.54 -33.20
CA SER A 6 -19.85 -15.88 -33.60
C SER A 6 -20.83 -15.25 -32.60
N PRO A 7 -21.92 -14.60 -33.08
CA PRO A 7 -22.92 -13.95 -32.22
C PRO A 7 -23.60 -14.92 -31.23
N ASN A 8 -23.48 -16.23 -31.45
CA ASN A 8 -24.05 -17.28 -30.59
C ASN A 8 -23.14 -17.70 -29.42
N ASN A 9 -21.93 -17.15 -29.31
CA ASN A 9 -21.03 -17.44 -28.18
C ASN A 9 -21.18 -16.39 -27.07
N THR A 10 -22.33 -16.42 -26.40
CA THR A 10 -22.73 -15.48 -25.34
C THR A 10 -21.68 -15.37 -24.24
N THR A 11 -21.03 -16.48 -23.87
CA THR A 11 -19.95 -16.51 -22.85
C THR A 11 -18.72 -15.73 -23.29
N THR A 12 -18.26 -15.92 -24.54
CA THR A 12 -17.11 -15.16 -25.07
C THR A 12 -17.43 -13.68 -25.17
N ARG A 13 -18.67 -13.33 -25.53
CA ARG A 13 -19.12 -11.94 -25.56
C ARG A 13 -19.09 -11.32 -24.18
N ILE A 14 -19.73 -11.94 -23.18
CA ILE A 14 -19.76 -11.45 -21.79
C ILE A 14 -18.33 -11.25 -21.27
N ARG A 15 -17.43 -12.23 -21.48
CA ARG A 15 -16.03 -12.11 -21.08
C ARG A 15 -15.33 -10.90 -21.72
N LEU A 16 -15.50 -10.66 -23.02
CA LEU A 16 -14.90 -9.50 -23.68
C LEU A 16 -15.46 -8.17 -23.16
N TRP A 17 -16.76 -8.12 -22.83
CA TRP A 17 -17.36 -6.95 -22.17
C TRP A 17 -16.74 -6.70 -20.80
N LEU A 18 -16.54 -7.75 -20.00
CA LEU A 18 -15.87 -7.65 -18.70
C LEU A 18 -14.42 -7.15 -18.83
N GLU A 19 -13.66 -7.71 -19.76
CA GLU A 19 -12.28 -7.30 -20.04
C GLU A 19 -12.19 -5.83 -20.50
N LEU A 20 -13.17 -5.35 -21.26
CA LEU A 20 -13.28 -3.94 -21.65
C LEU A 20 -13.67 -3.04 -20.47
N SER A 21 -14.62 -3.47 -19.63
CA SER A 21 -15.07 -2.73 -18.46
C SER A 21 -13.95 -2.51 -17.44
N LEU A 22 -13.01 -3.44 -17.32
CA LEU A 22 -11.86 -3.32 -16.41
C LEU A 22 -10.54 -3.00 -17.14
N TYR A 23 -10.59 -2.53 -18.38
CA TYR A 23 -9.39 -2.22 -19.17
C TYR A 23 -8.49 -1.18 -18.49
N GLU A 24 -9.07 -0.25 -17.72
CA GLU A 24 -8.34 0.77 -16.96
C GLU A 24 -7.32 0.18 -15.97
N LEU A 25 -7.52 -1.05 -15.46
CA LEU A 25 -6.57 -1.73 -14.58
C LEU A 25 -5.18 -1.88 -15.20
N LYS A 26 -5.07 -1.92 -16.54
CA LYS A 26 -3.78 -2.04 -17.25
C LYS A 26 -2.99 -0.72 -17.29
N PHE A 27 -3.59 0.39 -16.90
CA PHE A 27 -3.01 1.73 -17.04
C PHE A 27 -2.76 2.43 -15.71
N ILE A 28 -3.14 1.81 -14.59
CA ILE A 28 -2.77 2.31 -13.27
C ILE A 28 -1.27 2.07 -13.10
N LYS A 29 -0.52 3.16 -13.10
CA LYS A 29 0.92 3.16 -12.85
C LYS A 29 1.20 3.64 -11.44
N VAL A 30 2.31 3.17 -10.89
CA VAL A 30 2.75 3.57 -9.54
C VAL A 30 3.17 5.05 -9.56
N GLU A 31 3.69 5.53 -10.68
CA GLU A 31 4.19 6.90 -10.87
C GLU A 31 3.08 7.93 -11.22
N ASP A 32 1.81 7.49 -11.30
CA ASP A 32 0.68 8.40 -11.55
C ASP A 32 0.43 9.28 -10.31
N SER A 33 -0.10 10.49 -10.53
CA SER A 33 -0.44 11.38 -9.42
C SER A 33 -1.48 10.77 -8.48
N ALA A 34 -1.35 11.06 -7.19
CA ALA A 34 -2.24 10.65 -6.10
C ALA A 34 -3.72 10.61 -6.50
N LYS A 35 -4.23 11.78 -6.90
CA LYS A 35 -5.62 12.00 -7.27
C LYS A 35 -6.05 11.17 -8.48
N LEU A 36 -5.20 11.08 -9.50
CA LEU A 36 -5.50 10.30 -10.70
C LEU A 36 -5.61 8.81 -10.38
N THR A 37 -4.72 8.31 -9.52
CA THR A 37 -4.72 6.93 -9.03
C THR A 37 -5.96 6.63 -8.21
N THR A 38 -6.32 7.49 -7.25
CA THR A 38 -7.56 7.35 -6.46
C THR A 38 -8.81 7.33 -7.35
N ASP A 39 -8.92 8.27 -8.30
CA ASP A 39 -10.07 8.38 -9.20
C ASP A 39 -10.23 7.10 -10.05
N ARG A 40 -9.11 6.55 -10.55
CA ARG A 40 -9.10 5.30 -11.32
C ARG A 40 -9.54 4.11 -10.47
N ILE A 41 -8.94 3.94 -9.28
CA ILE A 41 -9.29 2.84 -8.38
C ILE A 41 -10.76 2.94 -7.94
N SER A 42 -11.26 4.14 -7.68
CA SER A 42 -12.68 4.40 -7.35
C SER A 42 -13.63 3.99 -8.46
N ARG A 43 -13.31 4.34 -9.72
CA ARG A 43 -14.12 3.92 -10.88
C ARG A 43 -14.12 2.40 -11.04
N ILE A 44 -12.96 1.78 -10.92
CA ILE A 44 -12.83 0.32 -10.99
C ILE A 44 -13.66 -0.35 -9.90
N HIS A 45 -13.64 0.18 -8.68
CA HIS A 45 -14.48 -0.32 -7.59
C HIS A 45 -15.97 -0.24 -7.95
N ALA A 46 -16.45 0.89 -8.45
CA ALA A 46 -17.84 1.05 -8.86
C ALA A 46 -18.23 0.06 -9.99
N ILE A 47 -17.32 -0.19 -10.92
CA ILE A 47 -17.49 -1.19 -11.98
C ILE A 47 -17.55 -2.60 -11.37
N PHE A 48 -16.64 -2.97 -10.48
CA PHE A 48 -16.65 -4.25 -9.77
C PHE A 48 -17.95 -4.49 -9.02
N GLN A 49 -18.41 -3.51 -8.27
CA GLN A 49 -19.65 -3.59 -7.51
C GLN A 49 -20.85 -3.81 -8.44
N THR A 50 -20.92 -3.04 -9.53
CA THR A 50 -21.97 -3.18 -10.55
C THR A 50 -21.92 -4.55 -11.22
N LEU A 51 -20.73 -5.02 -11.60
CA LEU A 51 -20.55 -6.33 -12.23
C LEU A 51 -20.91 -7.47 -11.29
N THR A 52 -20.55 -7.37 -10.01
CA THR A 52 -20.87 -8.37 -9.00
C THR A 52 -22.39 -8.49 -8.81
N LEU A 53 -23.10 -7.36 -8.73
CA LEU A 53 -24.57 -7.33 -8.67
C LEU A 53 -25.22 -7.92 -9.92
N LEU A 54 -24.79 -7.50 -11.12
CA LEU A 54 -25.38 -7.95 -12.39
C LEU A 54 -25.09 -9.43 -12.69
N LEU A 55 -24.00 -9.97 -12.16
CA LEU A 55 -23.55 -11.34 -12.43
C LEU A 55 -23.93 -12.32 -11.32
N ALA A 56 -24.33 -11.84 -10.15
CA ALA A 56 -24.95 -12.67 -9.10
C ALA A 56 -26.20 -13.41 -9.62
N GLU A 57 -26.94 -12.82 -10.56
CA GLU A 57 -28.13 -13.42 -11.16
C GLU A 57 -27.85 -14.36 -12.35
N LYS A 58 -26.62 -14.35 -12.90
CA LYS A 58 -26.23 -15.12 -14.10
C LYS A 58 -25.06 -16.03 -13.77
N GLU A 59 -25.34 -17.14 -13.07
CA GLU A 59 -24.42 -18.18 -12.59
C GLU A 59 -23.64 -18.92 -13.69
N SER A 60 -22.83 -18.22 -14.49
CA SER A 60 -21.80 -18.86 -15.32
C SER A 60 -20.53 -18.98 -14.47
N ILE A 61 -20.12 -20.22 -14.15
CA ILE A 61 -18.88 -20.53 -13.42
C ILE A 61 -17.68 -19.75 -14.00
N SER A 62 -17.59 -19.68 -15.33
CA SER A 62 -16.52 -18.99 -16.04
C SER A 62 -16.45 -17.47 -15.77
N THR A 63 -17.60 -16.86 -15.48
CA THR A 63 -17.71 -15.42 -15.22
C THR A 63 -17.31 -15.08 -13.79
N LYS A 64 -17.69 -15.94 -12.83
CA LYS A 64 -17.29 -15.83 -11.44
C LYS A 64 -15.77 -15.98 -11.28
N GLU A 65 -15.18 -16.99 -11.91
CA GLU A 65 -13.72 -17.19 -11.92
C GLU A 65 -12.96 -15.99 -12.50
N TRP A 66 -13.51 -15.35 -13.52
CA TRP A 66 -12.90 -14.17 -14.11
C TRP A 66 -12.93 -12.98 -13.15
N LEU A 67 -14.06 -12.72 -12.50
CA LEU A 67 -14.18 -11.65 -11.49
C LEU A 67 -13.24 -11.89 -10.30
N GLN A 68 -13.14 -13.13 -9.84
CA GLN A 68 -12.22 -13.56 -8.78
C GLN A 68 -10.76 -13.26 -9.14
N LYS A 69 -10.33 -13.58 -10.37
CA LYS A 69 -8.98 -13.26 -10.86
C LYS A 69 -8.74 -11.75 -10.99
N ALA A 70 -9.72 -11.04 -11.54
CA ALA A 70 -9.63 -9.59 -11.68
C ALA A 70 -9.55 -8.90 -10.30
N LEU A 71 -10.27 -9.42 -9.30
CA LEU A 71 -10.21 -8.89 -7.93
C LEU A 71 -8.79 -9.04 -7.37
N PHE A 72 -8.20 -10.23 -7.43
CA PHE A 72 -6.83 -10.43 -6.93
C PHE A 72 -5.80 -9.57 -7.67
N TYR A 73 -5.93 -9.42 -8.99
CA TYR A 73 -5.06 -8.50 -9.74
C TYR A 73 -5.22 -7.04 -9.27
N THR A 74 -6.44 -6.63 -8.91
CA THR A 74 -6.70 -5.29 -8.37
C THR A 74 -6.09 -5.14 -6.96
N ILE A 75 -6.19 -6.18 -6.13
CA ILE A 75 -5.57 -6.23 -4.80
C ILE A 75 -4.05 -6.11 -4.90
N GLU A 76 -3.41 -6.86 -5.81
CA GLU A 76 -1.97 -6.79 -6.08
C GLU A 76 -1.55 -5.36 -6.47
N LEU A 77 -2.29 -4.73 -7.39
CA LEU A 77 -2.03 -3.36 -7.81
C LEU A 77 -2.11 -2.36 -6.65
N ILE A 78 -3.16 -2.44 -5.83
CA ILE A 78 -3.34 -1.55 -4.69
C ILE A 78 -2.27 -1.80 -3.63
N ALA A 79 -1.93 -3.06 -3.35
CA ALA A 79 -0.88 -3.42 -2.41
C ALA A 79 0.48 -2.87 -2.86
N ARG A 80 0.77 -2.92 -4.16
CA ARG A 80 1.97 -2.30 -4.76
C ARG A 80 1.99 -0.80 -4.54
N ILE A 81 0.90 -0.11 -4.85
CA ILE A 81 0.79 1.35 -4.65
C ILE A 81 1.01 1.72 -3.18
N LEU A 82 0.37 1.02 -2.24
CA LEU A 82 0.53 1.29 -0.82
C LEU A 82 1.94 0.99 -0.31
N GLY A 83 2.55 -0.12 -0.75
CA GLY A 83 3.92 -0.48 -0.36
C GLY A 83 4.96 0.50 -0.90
N THR A 84 4.83 0.95 -2.16
CA THR A 84 5.70 1.99 -2.73
C THR A 84 5.57 3.30 -1.95
N ASN A 85 4.34 3.79 -1.73
CA ASN A 85 4.12 5.03 -0.96
C ASN A 85 4.75 4.94 0.43
N LEU A 86 4.67 3.78 1.09
CA LEU A 86 5.26 3.56 2.39
C LEU A 86 6.79 3.66 2.35
N LYS A 87 7.42 3.03 1.35
CA LYS A 87 8.88 3.15 1.14
C LYS A 87 9.30 4.58 0.86
N GLU A 88 8.53 5.32 0.06
CA GLU A 88 8.81 6.73 -0.21
C GLU A 88 8.72 7.58 1.08
N CYS A 89 7.76 7.33 1.97
CA CYS A 89 7.73 8.00 3.28
C CYS A 89 9.00 7.78 4.10
N VAL A 90 9.52 6.55 4.10
CA VAL A 90 10.78 6.26 4.80
C VAL A 90 11.96 6.92 4.11
N ALA A 91 11.92 7.07 2.77
CA ALA A 91 12.94 7.79 2.02
C ALA A 91 13.05 9.25 2.51
N GLU A 92 11.91 9.93 2.65
CA GLU A 92 11.84 11.32 3.14
C GLU A 92 12.43 11.49 4.55
N LEU A 93 12.23 10.51 5.44
CA LEU A 93 12.85 10.48 6.78
C LEU A 93 14.38 10.47 6.71
N THR A 94 14.96 10.10 5.57
CA THR A 94 16.41 9.99 5.36
C THR A 94 16.98 10.92 4.29
N ALA A 95 16.16 11.73 3.62
CA ALA A 95 16.56 12.53 2.46
C ALA A 95 17.80 13.42 2.70
N ASP A 96 17.95 14.01 3.88
CA ASP A 96 19.10 14.87 4.21
C ASP A 96 20.38 14.08 4.60
N LEU A 97 20.29 12.75 4.78
CA LEU A 97 21.43 11.88 5.12
C LEU A 97 22.20 11.39 3.89
N PHE A 98 21.58 11.51 2.72
CA PHE A 98 22.13 11.08 1.46
C PHE A 98 22.20 12.32 0.57
N GLU A 99 23.40 12.85 0.31
CA GLU A 99 23.65 14.04 -0.53
C GLU A 99 23.20 13.87 -2.02
N GLU A 100 22.35 12.89 -2.34
CA GLU A 100 22.02 12.45 -3.71
C GLU A 100 20.52 12.41 -4.03
N SER A 101 19.62 13.04 -3.26
CA SER A 101 18.22 13.15 -3.71
C SER A 101 17.95 14.48 -4.43
N ASP A 102 18.54 14.64 -5.61
CA ASP A 102 18.11 15.60 -6.66
C ASP A 102 16.74 15.20 -7.27
N ASN A 103 15.81 14.69 -6.45
CA ASN A 103 14.52 14.20 -6.92
C ASN A 103 13.38 15.11 -6.41
N PRO A 104 13.02 16.18 -7.16
CA PRO A 104 11.97 17.12 -6.79
C PRO A 104 10.55 16.53 -6.83
N LEU A 105 10.42 15.20 -6.90
CA LEU A 105 9.17 14.44 -6.91
C LEU A 105 8.77 13.87 -5.53
N LEU A 106 9.63 13.99 -4.51
CA LEU A 106 9.43 13.40 -3.18
C LEU A 106 8.67 14.33 -2.23
N SER A 107 7.44 14.67 -2.60
CA SER A 107 6.42 14.97 -1.59
C SER A 107 5.40 13.85 -1.67
N VAL A 108 5.57 12.81 -0.85
CA VAL A 108 4.57 11.76 -0.71
C VAL A 108 3.36 12.41 -0.08
N ASP A 109 2.40 12.75 -0.94
CA ASP A 109 1.17 13.37 -0.51
C ASP A 109 0.46 12.40 0.46
N PRO A 110 0.31 12.75 1.76
CA PRO A 110 -0.44 11.95 2.72
C PRO A 110 -1.86 11.64 2.21
N PHE A 111 -2.34 12.44 1.26
CA PHE A 111 -3.60 12.30 0.53
C PHE A 111 -3.77 10.95 -0.18
N VAL A 112 -2.70 10.35 -0.73
CA VAL A 112 -2.80 9.07 -1.44
C VAL A 112 -3.28 7.95 -0.51
N ARG A 113 -2.70 7.90 0.69
CA ARG A 113 -2.90 6.79 1.64
C ARG A 113 -4.29 6.85 2.28
N ALA A 114 -4.71 8.06 2.67
CA ALA A 114 -6.03 8.30 3.26
C ALA A 114 -7.18 7.97 2.30
N GLU A 115 -7.01 8.16 0.98
CA GLU A 115 -8.08 7.94 0.01
C GLU A 115 -8.09 6.52 -0.59
N ILE A 116 -6.94 5.91 -0.84
CA ILE A 116 -6.87 4.57 -1.49
C ILE A 116 -7.25 3.46 -0.51
N LYS A 117 -6.84 3.54 0.75
CA LYS A 117 -7.06 2.48 1.74
C LYS A 117 -8.54 2.17 2.00
N PRO A 118 -9.45 3.16 2.16
CA PRO A 118 -10.88 2.89 2.25
C PRO A 118 -11.43 2.14 1.03
N ILE A 119 -10.91 2.42 -0.17
CA ILE A 119 -11.34 1.73 -1.39
C ILE A 119 -10.81 0.29 -1.40
N PHE A 120 -9.59 0.08 -0.93
CA PHE A 120 -9.02 -1.26 -0.78
C PHE A 120 -9.87 -2.14 0.15
N ILE A 121 -10.29 -1.60 1.29
CA ILE A 121 -11.19 -2.30 2.22
C ILE A 121 -12.49 -2.72 1.52
N LYS A 122 -13.07 -1.84 0.69
CA LYS A 122 -14.28 -2.18 -0.07
C LYS A 122 -14.05 -3.29 -1.10
N PHE A 123 -12.89 -3.33 -1.77
CA PHE A 123 -12.53 -4.48 -2.63
C PHE A 123 -12.43 -5.79 -1.84
N LEU A 124 -11.82 -5.76 -0.66
CA LEU A 124 -11.76 -6.94 0.21
C LEU A 124 -13.16 -7.40 0.62
N GLN A 125 -14.06 -6.46 0.93
CA GLN A 125 -15.47 -6.76 1.25
C GLN A 125 -16.18 -7.48 0.09
N ILE A 126 -16.04 -7.00 -1.15
CA ILE A 126 -16.60 -7.69 -2.33
C ILE A 126 -16.09 -9.14 -2.41
N GLY A 127 -14.80 -9.36 -2.15
CA GLY A 127 -14.24 -10.71 -2.13
C GLY A 127 -14.83 -11.60 -1.02
N ILE A 128 -14.84 -11.09 0.21
CA ILE A 128 -15.23 -11.80 1.44
C ILE A 128 -16.73 -12.08 1.48
N GLU A 129 -17.56 -11.13 1.02
CA GLU A 129 -19.02 -11.18 1.15
C GLU A 129 -19.69 -11.78 -0.09
N ASP A 130 -19.21 -11.45 -1.30
CA ASP A 130 -19.95 -11.75 -2.54
C ASP A 130 -19.29 -12.84 -3.41
N LEU A 131 -17.96 -12.99 -3.38
CA LEU A 131 -17.25 -13.84 -4.34
C LEU A 131 -16.75 -15.17 -3.78
N TYR A 132 -16.27 -15.21 -2.54
CA TYR A 132 -15.65 -16.40 -1.95
C TYR A 132 -16.49 -17.00 -0.83
N SER A 133 -16.41 -18.33 -0.70
CA SER A 133 -16.99 -19.05 0.44
C SER A 133 -16.05 -18.97 1.62
N GLN A 134 -16.57 -18.91 2.84
CA GLN A 134 -15.78 -18.97 4.09
C GLN A 134 -14.86 -20.19 4.21
N LYS A 135 -15.09 -21.25 3.43
CA LYS A 135 -14.25 -22.45 3.40
C LYS A 135 -13.14 -22.42 2.35
N SER A 136 -13.08 -21.39 1.51
CA SER A 136 -12.06 -21.29 0.46
C SER A 136 -10.75 -20.73 1.03
N GLU A 137 -9.62 -21.12 0.45
CA GLU A 137 -8.31 -20.63 0.84
C GLU A 137 -8.19 -19.12 0.56
N GLU A 138 -8.74 -18.69 -0.56
CA GLU A 138 -8.79 -17.28 -0.98
C GLU A 138 -9.52 -16.41 0.03
N PHE A 139 -10.60 -16.91 0.64
CA PHE A 139 -11.28 -16.20 1.73
C PHE A 139 -10.33 -15.94 2.91
N GLY A 140 -9.55 -16.95 3.31
CA GLY A 140 -8.55 -16.83 4.37
C GLY A 140 -7.47 -15.81 4.02
N VAL A 141 -7.01 -15.79 2.77
CA VAL A 141 -6.05 -14.78 2.27
C VAL A 141 -6.64 -13.38 2.36
N LEU A 142 -7.89 -13.16 1.93
CA LEU A 142 -8.55 -11.84 2.00
C LEU A 142 -8.71 -11.33 3.45
N GLU A 143 -9.09 -12.21 4.38
CA GLU A 143 -9.12 -11.86 5.80
C GLU A 143 -7.73 -11.54 6.35
N ASN A 144 -6.69 -12.27 5.93
CA ASN A 144 -5.33 -11.98 6.33
C ASN A 144 -4.82 -10.63 5.77
N ILE A 145 -5.13 -10.30 4.51
CA ILE A 145 -4.83 -8.98 3.92
C ILE A 145 -5.51 -7.88 4.73
N LYS A 146 -6.77 -8.08 5.13
CA LYS A 146 -7.51 -7.14 5.99
C LYS A 146 -6.84 -6.93 7.35
N GLN A 147 -6.26 -7.98 7.95
CA GLN A 147 -5.47 -7.82 9.18
C GLN A 147 -4.13 -7.12 8.92
N CYS A 148 -3.48 -7.42 7.78
CA CYS A 148 -2.25 -6.72 7.37
C CYS A 148 -2.49 -5.23 7.19
N LEU A 149 -3.65 -4.80 6.67
CA LEU A 149 -4.02 -3.39 6.56
C LEU A 149 -4.14 -2.69 7.92
N LYS A 150 -4.56 -3.40 8.97
CA LYS A 150 -4.56 -2.84 10.33
C LYS A 150 -3.14 -2.68 10.86
N ILE A 151 -2.27 -3.66 10.62
CA ILE A 151 -0.85 -3.53 11.00
C ILE A 151 -0.19 -2.40 10.22
N PHE A 152 -0.57 -2.21 8.95
CA PHE A 152 -0.15 -1.10 8.13
C PHE A 152 -0.53 0.25 8.77
N ASP A 153 -1.74 0.41 9.36
CA ASP A 153 -2.09 1.64 10.12
C ASP A 153 -1.08 1.92 11.23
N TYR A 154 -0.73 0.89 12.02
CA TYR A 154 0.25 1.06 13.10
C TYR A 154 1.63 1.45 12.58
N ILE A 155 2.07 0.86 11.47
CA ILE A 155 3.35 1.22 10.85
C ILE A 155 3.33 2.70 10.40
N GLU A 156 2.23 3.16 9.80
CA GLU A 156 2.06 4.56 9.41
C GLU A 156 2.11 5.50 10.63
N GLU A 157 1.43 5.16 11.72
CA GLU A 157 1.47 5.93 12.97
C GLU A 157 2.88 6.03 13.56
N GLU A 158 3.63 4.92 13.55
CA GLU A 158 5.01 4.92 14.05
C GLU A 158 5.95 5.75 13.16
N LEU A 159 5.77 5.71 11.84
CA LEU A 159 6.52 6.57 10.91
C LEU A 159 6.18 8.06 11.12
N GLU A 160 4.92 8.40 11.40
CA GLU A 160 4.53 9.79 11.69
C GLU A 160 5.18 10.29 12.99
N LYS A 161 5.20 9.45 14.05
CA LYS A 161 5.92 9.77 15.30
C LYS A 161 7.41 9.96 15.05
N MET A 162 8.02 9.08 14.27
CA MET A 162 9.44 9.18 13.91
C MET A 162 9.71 10.47 13.12
N SER A 163 8.85 10.84 12.16
CA SER A 163 8.95 12.09 11.41
C SER A 163 8.99 13.33 12.30
N LYS A 164 8.17 13.36 13.36
CA LYS A 164 8.15 14.46 14.34
C LYS A 164 9.48 14.58 15.08
N GLU A 165 10.05 13.46 15.53
CA GLU A 165 11.36 13.48 16.20
C GLU A 165 12.49 13.86 15.23
N VAL A 166 12.44 13.37 13.98
CA VAL A 166 13.41 13.74 12.94
C VAL A 166 13.36 15.23 12.62
N SER A 167 12.16 15.81 12.50
CA SER A 167 11.97 17.25 12.30
C SER A 167 12.61 18.06 13.43
N TYR A 168 12.47 17.61 14.68
CA TYR A 168 13.15 18.23 15.82
C TYR A 168 14.68 18.10 15.71
N LEU A 169 15.20 16.90 15.44
CA LEU A 169 16.65 16.66 15.29
C LEU A 169 17.29 17.50 14.17
N ARG A 170 16.53 17.81 13.12
CA ARG A 170 16.94 18.66 11.99
C ARG A 170 16.75 20.16 12.26
N SER A 171 16.26 20.55 13.44
CA SER A 171 16.03 21.95 13.76
C SER A 171 17.36 22.73 13.84
N PRO A 172 17.44 23.96 13.28
CA PRO A 172 18.63 24.80 13.32
C PRO A 172 19.12 25.13 14.74
N ILE A 173 18.27 24.95 15.76
CA ILE A 173 18.65 25.09 17.17
C ILE A 173 19.83 24.17 17.54
N HIS A 174 20.01 23.07 16.81
CA HIS A 174 21.05 22.08 17.05
C HIS A 174 22.37 22.36 16.33
N ASP A 175 22.44 23.38 15.46
CA ASP A 175 23.67 23.73 14.74
C ASP A 175 24.77 24.28 15.67
N MET A 176 24.38 24.79 16.84
CA MET A 176 25.28 25.33 17.85
C MET A 176 25.70 24.30 18.91
N LEU A 177 25.25 23.04 18.79
CA LEU A 177 25.60 22.00 19.77
C LEU A 177 27.09 21.66 19.71
N VAL A 178 27.71 21.64 20.90
CA VAL A 178 29.12 21.22 21.08
C VAL A 178 29.26 19.71 20.91
N ASP A 179 28.26 18.94 21.36
CA ASP A 179 28.18 17.49 21.16
C ASP A 179 27.01 17.14 20.23
N ARG A 180 27.35 16.56 19.07
CA ARG A 180 26.38 16.09 18.06
C ARG A 180 26.21 14.56 18.08
N THR A 181 26.78 13.87 19.05
CA THR A 181 26.71 12.39 19.15
C THR A 181 25.27 11.87 19.14
N PRO A 182 24.32 12.43 19.91
CA PRO A 182 22.93 11.94 19.90
C PRO A 182 22.27 12.07 18.52
N ILE A 183 22.57 13.14 17.78
CA ILE A 183 22.05 13.37 16.43
C ILE A 183 22.64 12.35 15.45
N ASN A 184 23.96 12.16 15.49
CA ASN A 184 24.65 11.21 14.62
C ASN A 184 24.17 9.76 14.85
N ASP A 185 23.92 9.38 16.09
CA ASP A 185 23.40 8.05 16.42
C ASP A 185 21.93 7.89 16.00
N ALA A 186 21.11 8.93 16.12
CA ALA A 186 19.75 8.92 15.58
C ALA A 186 19.76 8.74 14.05
N PHE A 187 20.68 9.39 13.34
CA PHE A 187 20.84 9.22 11.89
C PHE A 187 21.29 7.82 11.48
N LYS A 188 22.15 7.16 12.27
CA LYS A 188 22.47 5.74 12.06
C LYS A 188 21.23 4.86 12.19
N ILE A 189 20.37 5.13 13.18
CA ILE A 189 19.12 4.41 13.36
C ILE A 189 18.20 4.61 12.16
N LEU A 190 18.01 5.84 11.69
CA LEU A 190 17.20 6.14 10.50
C LEU A 190 17.70 5.40 9.25
N LYS A 191 19.02 5.29 9.08
CA LYS A 191 19.61 4.50 7.99
C LYS A 191 19.27 3.01 8.10
N ASN A 192 19.27 2.46 9.32
CA ASN A 192 18.86 1.07 9.54
C ASN A 192 17.37 0.87 9.21
N VAL A 193 16.51 1.82 9.61
CA VAL A 193 15.08 1.81 9.25
C VAL A 193 14.92 1.84 7.73
N TRP A 194 15.63 2.72 7.03
CA TRP A 194 15.61 2.74 5.56
C TRP A 194 16.00 1.39 4.94
N ASN A 195 17.11 0.80 5.38
CA ASN A 195 17.57 -0.49 4.86
C ASN A 195 16.55 -1.60 5.12
N MET A 196 15.97 -1.65 6.32
CA MET A 196 14.91 -2.59 6.66
C MET A 196 13.73 -2.47 5.68
N PHE A 197 13.33 -1.25 5.31
CA PHE A 197 12.24 -1.04 4.37
C PHE A 197 12.60 -1.37 2.91
N GLN A 198 13.86 -1.20 2.51
CA GLN A 198 14.34 -1.61 1.19
C GLN A 198 14.42 -3.12 1.04
N GLU A 199 14.87 -3.82 2.09
CA GLU A 199 14.99 -5.28 2.11
C GLU A 199 13.64 -5.98 2.25
N THR A 200 12.65 -5.30 2.83
CA THR A 200 11.31 -5.84 3.01
C THR A 200 10.45 -5.66 1.75
N TYR A 201 9.92 -6.77 1.23
CA TYR A 201 8.92 -6.78 0.17
C TYR A 201 7.50 -6.52 0.74
N PHE A 202 7.24 -5.27 1.15
CA PHE A 202 5.93 -4.86 1.73
C PHE A 202 4.75 -5.12 0.81
N GLU A 203 4.94 -4.85 -0.48
CA GLU A 203 3.92 -5.04 -1.51
C GLU A 203 3.47 -6.50 -1.51
N SER A 204 4.43 -7.43 -1.51
CA SER A 204 4.18 -8.87 -1.50
C SER A 204 3.64 -9.36 -0.16
N ALA A 205 4.12 -8.81 0.96
CA ALA A 205 3.60 -9.16 2.29
C ALA A 205 2.13 -8.74 2.45
N LEU A 206 1.77 -7.55 1.95
CA LEU A 206 0.42 -7.04 1.98
C LEU A 206 -0.50 -7.79 1.00
N GLU A 207 -0.06 -8.06 -0.22
CA GLU A 207 -0.81 -8.83 -1.23
C GLU A 207 -1.12 -10.25 -0.78
N SER A 208 -0.14 -10.95 -0.20
CA SER A 208 -0.29 -12.35 0.23
C SER A 208 -0.96 -12.51 1.60
N GLY A 209 -1.19 -11.41 2.32
CA GLY A 209 -1.67 -11.46 3.70
C GLY A 209 -0.64 -12.05 4.67
N ASN A 210 0.66 -11.83 4.44
CA ASN A 210 1.72 -12.30 5.34
C ASN A 210 1.79 -11.42 6.61
N ILE A 211 0.96 -11.79 7.59
CA ILE A 211 0.84 -11.10 8.87
C ILE A 211 2.15 -11.12 9.66
N GLU A 212 2.94 -12.19 9.57
CA GLU A 212 4.18 -12.34 10.35
C GLU A 212 5.24 -11.33 9.92
N THR A 213 5.45 -11.18 8.60
CA THR A 213 6.35 -10.17 8.05
C THR A 213 5.91 -8.76 8.47
N MET A 214 4.62 -8.44 8.36
CA MET A 214 4.08 -7.13 8.76
C MET A 214 4.28 -6.86 10.25
N LYS A 215 4.05 -7.86 11.12
CA LYS A 215 4.30 -7.74 12.57
C LYS A 215 5.78 -7.56 12.89
N SER A 216 6.66 -8.31 12.22
CA SER A 216 8.11 -8.21 12.43
C SER A 216 8.61 -6.80 12.15
N VAL A 217 8.20 -6.22 11.02
CA VAL A 217 8.50 -4.82 10.69
C VAL A 217 7.96 -3.89 11.76
N CYS A 218 6.68 -4.03 12.13
CA CYS A 218 6.05 -3.13 13.09
C CYS A 218 6.77 -3.11 14.44
N LEU A 219 7.20 -4.28 14.92
CA LEU A 219 7.95 -4.41 16.17
C LEU A 219 9.35 -3.79 16.07
N GLN A 220 10.06 -4.03 14.96
CA GLN A 220 11.37 -3.43 14.73
C GLN A 220 11.26 -1.90 14.63
N LEU A 221 10.29 -1.39 13.87
CA LEU A 221 10.05 0.03 13.71
C LEU A 221 9.73 0.72 15.04
N SER A 222 8.84 0.13 15.85
CA SER A 222 8.51 0.65 17.17
C SER A 222 9.74 0.71 18.09
N SER A 223 10.59 -0.32 18.08
CA SER A 223 11.83 -0.31 18.84
C SER A 223 12.79 0.80 18.37
N GLU A 224 12.92 1.02 17.06
CA GLU A 224 13.80 2.09 16.54
C GLU A 224 13.22 3.49 16.81
N GLN A 225 11.89 3.63 16.79
CA GLN A 225 11.19 4.86 17.18
C GLN A 225 11.48 5.24 18.63
N GLU A 226 11.39 4.27 19.56
CA GLU A 226 11.70 4.50 20.98
C GLU A 226 13.16 4.92 21.19
N ARG A 227 14.09 4.32 20.43
CA ARG A 227 15.51 4.68 20.49
C ARG A 227 15.77 6.10 19.99
N ILE A 228 15.16 6.50 18.87
CA ILE A 228 15.23 7.88 18.37
C ILE A 228 14.66 8.84 19.42
N LYS A 229 13.49 8.53 19.97
CA LYS A 229 12.86 9.36 21.00
C LYS A 229 13.76 9.55 22.22
N ALA A 230 14.39 8.48 22.71
CA ALA A 230 15.31 8.57 23.85
C ALA A 230 16.50 9.50 23.56
N LEU A 231 17.06 9.45 22.35
CA LEU A 231 18.14 10.37 21.93
C LEU A 231 17.64 11.81 21.84
N THR A 232 16.43 12.01 21.33
CA THR A 232 15.82 13.33 21.25
C THR A 232 15.52 13.92 22.63
N ASP A 233 15.07 13.11 23.58
CA ASP A 233 14.77 13.56 24.95
C ASP A 233 16.04 13.98 25.70
N VAL A 234 17.19 13.33 25.42
CA VAL A 234 18.49 13.80 25.91
C VAL A 234 18.80 15.21 25.40
N LEU A 235 18.55 15.48 24.12
CA LEU A 235 18.79 16.80 23.52
C LEU A 235 17.82 17.88 24.02
N LYS A 236 16.57 17.52 24.33
CA LYS A 236 15.57 18.45 24.91
C LYS A 236 15.90 18.86 26.35
N HIS A 237 16.78 18.12 27.03
CA HIS A 237 17.11 18.31 28.44
C HIS A 237 18.59 18.60 28.69
N ALA A 238 19.39 18.75 27.62
CA ALA A 238 20.78 19.21 27.65
C ALA A 238 20.85 20.74 27.52
#